data_AF-A0A9E2X6N7-F1
#
_entry.id   AF-A0A9E2X6N7-F1
#
_cell.length_a   1.000
_cell.length_b   1.000
_cell.length_c   1.000
_cell.angle_alpha   90.00
_cell.angle_beta   90.00
_cell.angle_gamma   90.00
#
_symmetry.space_group_name_H-M   'P 1'
#
loop_
_entity.id
_entity.type
_entity.pdbx_description
1 polymer ?
#
loop_
_entity_poly.entity_id
_entity_poly.type
_entity_poly.pdbx_seq_one_letter_code
_entity_poly.pdbx_strand_id
1 'polypeptide(L)'
;MSESIPPVSPLRGLLEVTQLVRSEGNVPDLLAAIARVVGESLGYRTVAINLYRPAWDDFEVTTVHGGEEARATLLGRVRRIEDWEPLFVDRFERRGAYVIPAGEFDWTTTGGTEDIYIPDLEAGTESNAWHPMDALFVPMRHHTGHLVGILSVDEPVNRRRPTDEALDVLVALADHAAIALQVAQEADEAARHRLALEQLLRVSTRMTSEPDADEIMQAVCDGVRDALGFLNVLVLLTEPDTGRLSAGAAVGWNSGSVMRRPVFLTDIEPLLDPEFEIEGCFLVPHEAADTRISRKKLPYASTRNGRGPWAWNRHWLLVPLRHSDGHVIGILSADEPQDRMLPSSEKLQALRIFANQATAAIVSAERVRELRFLADHDPLTRLPNRRAFVERLEGEVARARRYDREMALVLCDLDGFKGVNDSFGHPAGDDALKLFAKAITASLRKSDDAFRIGGDEFALLLAEATDDDAREVIGRIRDALVGMRASFGVASCPGDAADPQALFRLADQALYEAKRSGTGVQFV
;
A
#
# COMPACT_ATOMS: atom_id res chain seq x y z
N MET A 1 -48.99 37.69 -3.67
CA MET A 1 -48.26 38.54 -4.64
C MET A 1 -46.96 37.83 -4.94
N SER A 2 -46.90 37.14 -6.08
CA SER A 2 -45.72 36.40 -6.55
C SER A 2 -44.86 37.38 -7.34
N GLU A 3 -43.69 37.72 -6.82
CA GLU A 3 -42.67 38.43 -7.58
C GLU A 3 -42.10 37.45 -8.62
N SER A 4 -42.46 37.65 -9.89
CA SER A 4 -41.84 36.93 -11.00
C SER A 4 -40.42 37.45 -11.18
N ILE A 5 -39.43 36.61 -10.85
CA ILE A 5 -38.02 36.84 -11.17
C ILE A 5 -37.92 36.99 -12.72
N PRO A 6 -37.26 38.03 -13.25
CA PRO A 6 -37.16 38.22 -14.70
C PRO A 6 -36.38 37.06 -15.34
N PRO A 7 -36.76 36.61 -16.56
CA PRO A 7 -36.09 35.50 -17.22
C PRO A 7 -34.60 35.80 -17.41
N VAL A 8 -33.76 34.85 -17.04
CA VAL A 8 -32.32 34.95 -17.24
C VAL A 8 -32.04 34.85 -18.74
N SER A 9 -31.34 35.84 -19.30
CA SER A 9 -30.87 35.75 -20.69
C SER A 9 -29.93 34.54 -20.84
N PRO A 10 -30.00 33.75 -21.94
CA PRO A 10 -29.11 32.61 -22.15
C PRO A 10 -27.62 32.94 -21.95
N LEU A 11 -27.20 34.15 -22.33
CA LEU A 11 -25.83 34.65 -22.14
C LEU A 11 -25.48 34.87 -20.66
N ARG A 12 -26.45 35.32 -19.85
CA ARG A 12 -26.25 35.52 -18.41
C ARG A 12 -26.21 34.18 -17.67
N GLY A 13 -27.00 33.20 -18.11
CA GLY A 13 -26.95 31.82 -17.60
C GLY A 13 -25.63 31.13 -17.93
N LEU A 14 -25.12 31.29 -19.16
CA LEU A 14 -23.79 30.79 -19.55
C LEU A 14 -22.65 31.39 -18.71
N LEU A 15 -22.72 32.70 -18.42
CA LEU A 15 -21.75 33.38 -17.55
C LEU A 15 -21.80 32.85 -16.11
N GLU A 16 -22.99 32.56 -15.58
CA GLU A 16 -23.18 31.99 -14.25
C GLU A 16 -22.59 30.56 -14.15
N VAL A 17 -22.87 29.71 -15.14
CA VAL A 17 -22.28 28.35 -15.24
C VAL A 17 -20.75 28.44 -15.31
N THR A 18 -20.21 29.36 -16.13
CA THR A 18 -18.76 29.56 -16.26
C THR A 18 -18.12 30.08 -14.96
N GLN A 19 -18.83 30.89 -14.19
CA GLN A 19 -18.37 31.37 -12.88
C GLN A 19 -18.36 30.25 -11.83
N LEU A 20 -19.40 29.40 -11.80
CA LEU A 20 -19.49 28.26 -10.88
C LEU A 20 -18.37 27.22 -11.09
N VAL A 21 -18.00 26.97 -12.35
CA VAL A 21 -16.84 26.12 -12.69
C VAL A 21 -15.53 26.70 -12.15
N ARG A 22 -15.41 28.04 -12.14
CA ARG A 22 -14.21 28.74 -11.63
C ARG A 22 -14.17 28.87 -10.11
N SER A 23 -15.30 28.74 -9.42
CA SER A 23 -15.41 29.03 -7.98
C SER A 23 -15.27 27.81 -7.07
N GLU A 24 -14.64 26.73 -7.53
CA GLU A 24 -14.56 25.45 -6.78
C GLU A 24 -15.93 24.96 -6.28
N GLY A 25 -17.01 25.23 -7.04
CA GLY A 25 -18.35 24.75 -6.69
C GLY A 25 -18.42 23.22 -6.77
N ASN A 26 -19.25 22.60 -5.91
CA ASN A 26 -19.47 21.15 -6.02
C ASN A 26 -20.27 20.83 -7.32
N VAL A 27 -20.06 19.65 -7.88
CA VAL A 27 -20.73 19.20 -9.11
C VAL A 27 -22.27 19.27 -9.03
N PRO A 28 -22.93 18.87 -7.91
CA PRO A 28 -24.38 19.03 -7.76
C PRO A 28 -24.90 20.47 -7.96
N ASP A 29 -24.24 21.47 -7.39
CA ASP A 29 -24.64 22.87 -7.48
C ASP A 29 -24.50 23.40 -8.91
N LEU A 30 -23.41 23.00 -9.59
CA LEU A 30 -23.20 23.28 -11.00
C LEU A 30 -24.32 22.70 -11.87
N LEU A 31 -24.67 21.43 -11.67
CA LEU A 31 -25.73 20.76 -12.43
C LEU A 31 -27.12 21.38 -12.15
N ALA A 32 -27.41 21.73 -10.89
CA ALA A 32 -28.63 22.43 -10.53
C ALA A 32 -28.74 23.80 -11.21
N ALA A 33 -27.64 24.55 -11.28
CA ALA A 33 -27.58 25.82 -11.99
C ALA A 33 -27.79 25.65 -13.49
N ILE A 34 -27.16 24.65 -14.11
CA ILE A 34 -27.35 24.30 -15.52
C ILE A 34 -28.82 23.95 -15.81
N ALA A 35 -29.42 23.07 -15.00
CA ALA A 35 -30.81 22.65 -15.17
C ALA A 35 -31.78 23.83 -15.06
N ARG A 36 -31.55 24.73 -14.09
CA ARG A 36 -32.32 25.98 -13.94
C ARG A 36 -32.16 26.90 -15.14
N VAL A 37 -30.92 27.13 -15.61
CA VAL A 37 -30.65 27.99 -16.78
C VAL A 37 -31.34 27.45 -18.03
N VAL A 38 -31.29 26.13 -18.25
CA VAL A 38 -32.00 25.48 -19.36
C VAL A 38 -33.52 25.69 -19.23
N GLY A 39 -34.09 25.45 -18.04
CA GLY A 39 -35.52 25.59 -17.81
C GLY A 39 -36.02 27.04 -18.00
N GLU A 40 -35.36 28.00 -17.36
CA GLU A 40 -35.75 29.42 -17.37
C GLU A 40 -35.45 30.11 -18.71
N SER A 41 -34.33 29.78 -19.36
CA SER A 41 -33.91 30.48 -20.59
C SER A 41 -34.55 29.92 -21.86
N LEU A 42 -34.80 28.60 -21.90
CA LEU A 42 -35.41 27.93 -23.05
C LEU A 42 -36.91 27.64 -22.86
N GLY A 43 -37.45 27.86 -21.67
CA GLY A 43 -38.88 27.76 -21.40
C GLY A 43 -39.37 26.32 -21.26
N TYR A 44 -38.62 25.48 -20.55
CA TYR A 44 -39.03 24.12 -20.17
C TYR A 44 -39.31 24.09 -18.67
N ARG A 45 -40.45 23.50 -18.26
CA ARG A 45 -40.77 23.43 -16.82
C ARG A 45 -40.06 22.28 -16.13
N THR A 46 -39.70 21.23 -16.87
CA THR A 46 -39.02 20.08 -16.32
C THR A 46 -37.71 19.88 -17.09
N VAL A 47 -36.60 19.82 -16.36
CA VAL A 47 -35.26 19.54 -16.87
C VAL A 47 -34.63 18.50 -15.95
N ALA A 48 -34.17 17.38 -16.51
CA ALA A 48 -33.47 16.36 -15.74
C ALA A 48 -32.11 16.03 -16.36
N ILE A 49 -31.09 15.90 -15.51
CA ILE A 49 -29.73 15.56 -15.90
C ILE A 49 -29.38 14.18 -15.36
N ASN A 50 -29.07 13.29 -16.29
CA ASN A 50 -28.56 11.95 -16.02
C ASN A 50 -27.04 11.98 -16.12
N LEU A 51 -26.31 11.48 -15.12
CA LEU A 51 -24.85 11.37 -15.19
C LEU A 51 -24.43 9.92 -15.37
N TYR A 52 -23.44 9.71 -16.23
CA TYR A 52 -22.84 8.39 -16.41
C TYR A 52 -22.04 8.00 -15.16
N ARG A 53 -22.21 6.75 -14.70
CA ARG A 53 -21.49 6.17 -13.57
C ARG A 53 -20.58 5.04 -14.08
N PRO A 54 -19.29 5.30 -14.34
CA PRO A 54 -18.38 4.32 -14.93
C PRO A 54 -18.27 3.00 -14.15
N ALA A 55 -18.37 3.06 -12.82
CA ALA A 55 -18.32 1.87 -11.96
C ALA A 55 -19.50 0.91 -12.19
N TRP A 56 -20.65 1.43 -12.66
CA TRP A 56 -21.89 0.68 -12.82
C TRP A 56 -22.33 0.52 -14.27
N ASP A 57 -21.70 1.24 -15.20
CA ASP A 57 -22.06 1.30 -16.62
C ASP A 57 -23.54 1.64 -16.87
N ASP A 58 -24.00 2.66 -16.14
CA ASP A 58 -25.36 3.15 -16.20
C ASP A 58 -25.40 4.67 -15.98
N PHE A 59 -26.59 5.22 -16.11
CA PHE A 59 -26.87 6.64 -15.89
C PHE A 59 -27.82 6.80 -14.72
N GLU A 60 -27.52 7.74 -13.83
CA GLU A 60 -28.40 8.11 -12.71
C GLU A 60 -28.91 9.54 -12.88
N VAL A 61 -30.21 9.75 -12.69
CA VAL A 61 -30.80 11.10 -12.62
C VAL A 61 -30.32 11.76 -11.34
N THR A 62 -29.35 12.67 -11.45
CA THR A 62 -28.76 13.37 -10.29
C THR A 62 -29.41 14.72 -10.02
N THR A 63 -30.03 15.31 -11.03
CA THR A 63 -30.60 16.66 -10.96
C THR A 63 -31.94 16.69 -11.67
N VAL A 64 -32.94 17.29 -11.01
CA VAL A 64 -34.24 17.59 -11.61
C VAL A 64 -34.62 19.02 -11.24
N HIS A 65 -34.81 19.88 -12.23
CA HIS A 65 -35.42 21.20 -12.11
C HIS A 65 -36.84 21.11 -12.66
N GLY A 66 -37.85 21.13 -11.78
CA GLY A 66 -39.25 21.03 -12.17
C GLY A 66 -40.17 20.85 -10.96
N GLY A 67 -41.40 20.42 -11.21
CA GLY A 67 -42.40 20.18 -10.17
C GLY A 67 -42.01 19.08 -9.17
N GLU A 68 -42.68 19.05 -8.01
CA GLU A 68 -42.44 18.05 -6.97
C GLU A 68 -42.68 16.61 -7.46
N GLU A 69 -43.68 16.43 -8.33
CA GLU A 69 -44.00 15.14 -8.96
C GLU A 69 -42.88 14.64 -9.88
N ALA A 70 -42.41 15.48 -10.81
CA ALA A 70 -41.29 15.16 -11.68
C ALA A 70 -40.03 14.77 -10.87
N ARG A 71 -39.76 15.51 -9.80
CA ARG A 71 -38.64 15.23 -8.90
C ARG A 71 -38.80 13.90 -8.17
N ALA A 72 -39.99 13.61 -7.64
CA ALA A 72 -40.27 12.36 -6.94
C ALA A 72 -40.19 11.13 -7.85
N THR A 73 -40.59 11.28 -9.11
CA THR A 73 -40.57 10.20 -10.11
C THR A 73 -39.16 9.93 -10.62
N LEU A 74 -38.41 10.99 -11.00
CA LEU A 74 -37.16 10.86 -11.75
C LEU A 74 -35.90 10.83 -10.88
N LEU A 75 -35.81 11.59 -9.78
CA LEU A 75 -34.54 11.77 -9.07
C LEU A 75 -34.04 10.45 -8.47
N GLY A 76 -32.77 10.11 -8.71
CA GLY A 76 -32.13 8.87 -8.26
C GLY A 76 -32.46 7.63 -9.10
N ARG A 77 -33.29 7.77 -10.15
CA ARG A 77 -33.56 6.67 -11.08
C ARG A 77 -32.33 6.33 -11.89
N VAL A 78 -32.16 5.04 -12.16
CA VAL A 78 -30.98 4.49 -12.84
C VAL A 78 -31.41 3.75 -14.10
N ARG A 79 -30.73 4.01 -15.21
CA ARG A 79 -30.97 3.36 -16.50
C ARG A 79 -29.65 2.91 -17.14
N ARG A 80 -29.56 1.68 -17.64
CA ARG A 80 -28.31 1.15 -18.22
C ARG A 80 -28.03 1.80 -19.57
N ILE A 81 -26.77 1.78 -19.98
CA ILE A 81 -26.38 2.29 -21.31
C ILE A 81 -27.14 1.62 -22.46
N GLU A 82 -27.36 0.29 -22.36
CA GLU A 82 -28.12 -0.53 -23.31
C GLU A 82 -29.57 -0.04 -23.50
N ASP A 83 -30.17 0.55 -22.47
CA ASP A 83 -31.55 1.09 -22.51
C ASP A 83 -31.61 2.48 -23.18
N TRP A 84 -30.47 3.14 -23.37
CA TRP A 84 -30.34 4.44 -24.05
C TRP A 84 -30.00 4.30 -25.53
N GLU A 85 -29.25 3.27 -25.92
CA GLU A 85 -28.82 3.06 -27.31
C GLU A 85 -29.98 3.09 -28.34
N PRO A 86 -31.15 2.48 -28.08
CA PRO A 86 -32.28 2.51 -29.02
C PRO A 86 -32.90 3.91 -29.21
N LEU A 87 -32.64 4.84 -28.29
CA LEU A 87 -33.12 6.22 -28.33
C LEU A 87 -32.18 7.10 -29.17
N PHE A 88 -30.90 6.74 -29.28
CA PHE A 88 -29.88 7.53 -29.96
C PHE A 88 -29.61 7.06 -31.40
N VAL A 89 -30.67 7.00 -32.20
CA VAL A 89 -30.64 6.57 -33.61
C VAL A 89 -30.94 7.74 -34.56
N ASP A 90 -30.41 7.70 -35.79
CA ASP A 90 -30.50 8.78 -36.79
C ASP A 90 -31.93 9.26 -37.07
N ARG A 91 -32.95 8.39 -36.95
CA ARG A 91 -34.36 8.76 -37.17
C ARG A 91 -34.90 9.76 -36.14
N PHE A 92 -34.33 9.80 -34.94
CA PHE A 92 -34.72 10.71 -33.86
C PHE A 92 -33.74 11.88 -33.73
N GLU A 93 -32.56 11.76 -34.35
CA GLU A 93 -31.55 12.81 -34.34
C GLU A 93 -32.06 14.06 -35.07
N ARG A 94 -31.85 15.20 -34.42
CA ARG A 94 -32.08 16.51 -34.99
C ARG A 94 -31.15 17.51 -34.33
N ARG A 95 -30.15 18.00 -35.09
CA ARG A 95 -29.25 19.09 -34.70
C ARG A 95 -28.41 18.76 -33.44
N GLY A 96 -28.12 17.49 -33.18
CA GLY A 96 -27.39 17.00 -32.00
C GLY A 96 -28.30 16.63 -30.82
N ALA A 97 -29.60 16.89 -30.90
CA ALA A 97 -30.61 16.43 -29.96
C ALA A 97 -31.36 15.22 -30.52
N TYR A 98 -32.06 14.49 -29.65
CA TYR A 98 -32.90 13.36 -30.03
C TYR A 98 -34.34 13.66 -29.62
N VAL A 99 -35.19 13.90 -30.62
CA VAL A 99 -36.62 14.16 -30.44
C VAL A 99 -37.37 12.87 -30.75
N ILE A 100 -38.07 12.32 -29.75
CA ILE A 100 -38.85 11.08 -29.88
C ILE A 100 -40.33 11.46 -29.81
N PRO A 101 -41.04 11.48 -30.94
CA PRO A 101 -42.47 11.77 -30.96
C PRO A 101 -43.28 10.68 -30.24
N ALA A 102 -44.38 11.08 -29.63
CA ALA A 102 -45.33 10.15 -29.03
C ALA A 102 -45.75 9.03 -30.00
N GLY A 103 -45.65 7.78 -29.55
CA GLY A 103 -46.01 6.59 -30.32
C GLY A 103 -44.90 6.01 -31.21
N GLU A 104 -43.78 6.70 -31.39
CA GLU A 104 -42.65 6.22 -32.21
C GLU A 104 -41.69 5.28 -31.46
N PHE A 105 -41.82 5.20 -30.14
CA PHE A 105 -41.00 4.36 -29.28
C PHE A 105 -41.86 3.60 -28.26
N ASP A 106 -41.61 2.31 -28.13
CA ASP A 106 -42.25 1.46 -27.11
C ASP A 106 -41.46 1.52 -25.80
N TRP A 107 -41.89 2.41 -24.93
CA TRP A 107 -41.24 2.64 -23.65
C TRP A 107 -41.31 1.45 -22.69
N THR A 108 -42.22 0.48 -22.91
CA THR A 108 -42.30 -0.72 -22.07
C THR A 108 -41.07 -1.63 -22.22
N THR A 109 -40.33 -1.48 -23.32
CA THR A 109 -39.15 -2.30 -23.63
C THR A 109 -37.86 -1.85 -22.93
N THR A 110 -37.84 -0.68 -22.27
CA THR A 110 -36.60 -0.07 -21.71
C THR A 110 -36.70 0.26 -20.22
N GLY A 111 -36.98 -0.75 -19.38
CA GLY A 111 -36.90 -0.62 -17.91
C GLY A 111 -38.24 -0.45 -17.17
N GLY A 112 -39.37 -0.62 -17.85
CA GLY A 112 -40.71 -0.54 -17.24
C GLY A 112 -41.26 0.89 -17.17
N THR A 113 -42.58 1.02 -17.06
CA THR A 113 -43.29 2.32 -17.13
C THR A 113 -43.23 3.14 -15.84
N GLU A 114 -42.74 2.56 -14.74
CA GLU A 114 -42.66 3.21 -13.42
C GLU A 114 -41.55 4.26 -13.32
N ASP A 115 -40.60 4.26 -14.26
CA ASP A 115 -39.46 5.18 -14.32
C ASP A 115 -39.66 6.33 -15.34
N ILE A 116 -40.88 6.48 -15.86
CA ILE A 116 -41.23 7.49 -16.86
C ILE A 116 -42.11 8.53 -16.20
N TYR A 117 -41.68 9.79 -16.28
CA TYR A 117 -42.55 10.91 -15.94
C TYR A 117 -43.36 11.30 -17.17
N ILE A 118 -44.69 11.29 -17.01
CA ILE A 118 -45.64 11.77 -18.02
C ILE A 118 -46.43 12.91 -17.36
N PRO A 119 -46.28 14.17 -17.81
CA PRO A 119 -46.96 15.30 -17.20
C PRO A 119 -48.47 15.25 -17.48
N ASP A 120 -49.28 15.73 -16.53
CA ASP A 120 -50.73 15.93 -16.70
C ASP A 120 -51.00 17.15 -17.60
N LEU A 121 -50.82 16.96 -18.90
CA LEU A 121 -51.01 17.96 -19.95
C LEU A 121 -51.96 17.41 -21.03
N GLU A 122 -52.88 18.23 -21.51
CA GLU A 122 -53.71 17.87 -22.68
C GLU A 122 -52.88 17.95 -23.96
N ALA A 123 -52.97 16.91 -24.80
CA ALA A 123 -52.34 16.89 -26.11
C ALA A 123 -52.96 17.96 -27.04
N GLY A 124 -52.13 18.85 -27.58
CA GLY A 124 -52.58 19.85 -28.54
C GLY A 124 -52.97 19.22 -29.89
N THR A 125 -53.84 19.91 -30.64
CA THR A 125 -54.35 19.45 -31.95
C THR A 125 -53.53 19.95 -33.15
N GLU A 126 -52.58 20.87 -32.94
CA GLU A 126 -51.68 21.37 -33.99
C GLU A 126 -50.59 20.32 -34.31
N SER A 127 -50.14 20.26 -35.57
CA SER A 127 -49.14 19.26 -36.01
C SER A 127 -47.77 19.42 -35.32
N ASN A 128 -47.46 20.59 -34.79
CA ASN A 128 -46.25 20.88 -34.03
C ASN A 128 -46.48 21.02 -32.51
N ALA A 129 -47.69 20.68 -32.02
CA ALA A 129 -47.97 20.70 -30.59
C ALA A 129 -47.09 19.68 -29.86
N TRP A 130 -46.65 20.03 -28.66
CA TRP A 130 -45.97 19.09 -27.77
C TRP A 130 -46.98 18.08 -27.25
N HIS A 131 -46.70 16.79 -27.41
CA HIS A 131 -47.48 15.72 -26.80
C HIS A 131 -46.87 15.37 -25.43
N PRO A 132 -47.67 15.04 -24.38
CA PRO A 132 -47.14 14.61 -23.08
C PRO A 132 -46.24 13.37 -23.07
N MET A 133 -46.14 12.66 -24.22
CA MET A 133 -45.28 11.49 -24.40
C MET A 133 -44.18 11.76 -25.43
N ASP A 134 -44.04 13.00 -25.90
CA ASP A 134 -42.84 13.41 -26.63
C ASP A 134 -41.68 13.42 -25.63
N ALA A 135 -40.51 12.92 -26.06
CA ALA A 135 -39.29 13.00 -25.27
C ALA A 135 -38.21 13.77 -26.03
N LEU A 136 -37.43 14.57 -25.30
CA LEU A 136 -36.30 15.31 -25.84
C LEU A 136 -35.06 15.06 -24.99
N PHE A 137 -34.06 14.45 -25.61
CA PHE A 137 -32.77 14.15 -24.99
C PHE A 137 -31.63 14.84 -25.73
N VAL A 138 -30.63 15.28 -24.98
CA VAL A 138 -29.39 15.81 -25.50
C VAL A 138 -28.23 15.09 -24.83
N PRO A 139 -27.48 14.25 -25.56
CA PRO A 139 -26.31 13.58 -25.00
C PRO A 139 -25.22 14.60 -24.70
N MET A 140 -24.67 14.54 -23.50
CA MET A 140 -23.47 15.29 -23.11
C MET A 140 -22.27 14.38 -23.35
N ARG A 141 -21.36 14.80 -24.24
CA ARG A 141 -20.20 13.99 -24.65
C ARG A 141 -18.89 14.62 -24.20
N HIS A 142 -17.97 13.76 -23.79
CA HIS A 142 -16.57 14.13 -23.62
C HIS A 142 -15.92 14.43 -24.97
N HIS A 143 -14.80 15.17 -24.99
CA HIS A 143 -14.06 15.43 -26.23
C HIS A 143 -13.52 14.16 -26.92
N THR A 144 -13.43 13.04 -26.20
CA THR A 144 -13.08 11.72 -26.78
C THR A 144 -14.29 10.95 -27.34
N GLY A 145 -15.50 11.52 -27.24
CA GLY A 145 -16.73 10.99 -27.87
C GLY A 145 -17.63 10.13 -26.97
N HIS A 146 -17.15 9.72 -25.79
CA HIS A 146 -17.97 8.96 -24.84
C HIS A 146 -18.98 9.84 -24.11
N LEU A 147 -20.09 9.23 -23.67
CA LEU A 147 -21.15 9.92 -22.93
C LEU A 147 -20.71 10.18 -21.49
N VAL A 148 -20.83 11.43 -21.04
CA VAL A 148 -20.64 11.83 -19.64
C VAL A 148 -21.98 12.05 -18.93
N GLY A 149 -23.05 12.26 -19.70
CA GLY A 149 -24.40 12.36 -19.19
C GLY A 149 -25.42 12.61 -20.29
N ILE A 150 -26.68 12.79 -19.90
CA ILE A 150 -27.81 13.05 -20.81
C ILE A 150 -28.69 14.12 -20.16
N LEU A 151 -28.85 15.23 -20.86
CA LEU A 151 -29.81 16.28 -20.53
C LEU A 151 -31.17 15.92 -21.14
N SER A 152 -32.23 16.04 -20.36
CA SER A 152 -33.60 15.84 -20.82
C SER A 152 -34.44 17.04 -20.44
N VAL A 153 -35.37 17.43 -21.31
CA VAL A 153 -36.29 18.55 -21.05
C VAL A 153 -37.70 18.15 -21.45
N ASP A 154 -38.68 18.67 -20.71
CA ASP A 154 -40.09 18.39 -20.90
C ASP A 154 -40.95 19.60 -20.48
N GLU A 155 -42.23 19.55 -20.81
CA GLU A 155 -43.24 20.57 -20.50
C GLU A 155 -42.86 21.96 -21.03
N PRO A 156 -42.68 22.13 -22.36
CA PRO A 156 -42.38 23.42 -22.95
C PRO A 156 -43.52 24.41 -22.67
N VAL A 157 -43.18 25.59 -22.19
CA VAL A 157 -44.13 26.64 -21.78
C VAL A 157 -45.02 27.10 -22.95
N ASN A 158 -44.47 27.10 -24.17
CA ASN A 158 -45.19 27.44 -25.40
C ASN A 158 -46.05 26.29 -25.96
N ARG A 159 -46.03 25.10 -25.33
CA ARG A 159 -46.73 23.87 -25.73
C ARG A 159 -46.46 23.39 -27.16
N ARG A 160 -45.29 23.72 -27.71
CA ARG A 160 -44.88 23.34 -29.07
C ARG A 160 -43.55 22.59 -29.05
N ARG A 161 -43.35 21.72 -30.03
CA ARG A 161 -42.07 21.08 -30.30
C ARG A 161 -41.00 22.14 -30.62
N PRO A 162 -39.73 21.90 -30.24
CA PRO A 162 -38.66 22.89 -30.44
C PRO A 162 -38.38 23.15 -31.92
N THR A 163 -37.99 24.40 -32.22
CA THR A 163 -37.44 24.78 -33.52
C THR A 163 -35.97 24.38 -33.61
N ASP A 164 -35.41 24.35 -34.83
CA ASP A 164 -33.99 24.06 -35.02
C ASP A 164 -33.07 25.06 -34.29
N GLU A 165 -33.48 26.33 -34.20
CA GLU A 165 -32.76 27.35 -33.43
C GLU A 165 -32.80 27.06 -31.92
N ALA A 166 -33.93 26.60 -31.39
CA ALA A 166 -34.05 26.23 -29.98
C ALA A 166 -33.22 24.99 -29.65
N LEU A 167 -33.16 24.02 -30.58
CA LEU A 167 -32.30 22.83 -30.45
C LEU A 167 -30.83 23.20 -30.45
N ASP A 168 -30.38 24.10 -31.33
CA ASP A 168 -28.99 24.58 -31.34
C ASP A 168 -28.57 25.16 -30.00
N VAL A 169 -29.42 25.99 -29.39
CA VAL A 169 -29.12 26.59 -28.08
C VAL A 169 -29.10 25.53 -26.97
N LEU A 170 -30.05 24.59 -26.99
CA LEU A 170 -30.10 23.50 -26.01
C LEU A 170 -28.87 22.61 -26.09
N VAL A 171 -28.45 22.23 -27.30
CA VAL A 171 -27.25 21.43 -27.55
C VAL A 171 -25.99 22.18 -27.13
N ALA A 172 -25.88 23.48 -27.48
CA ALA A 172 -24.77 24.29 -27.03
C ALA A 172 -24.66 24.39 -25.50
N LEU A 173 -25.80 24.48 -24.78
CA LEU A 173 -25.83 24.46 -23.32
C LEU A 173 -25.42 23.10 -22.74
N ALA A 174 -25.87 22.01 -23.34
CA ALA A 174 -25.48 20.65 -22.94
C ALA A 174 -23.99 20.38 -23.16
N ASP A 175 -23.42 20.86 -24.27
CA ASP A 175 -21.97 20.77 -24.53
C ASP A 175 -21.17 21.58 -23.51
N HIS A 176 -21.62 22.80 -23.17
CA HIS A 176 -20.99 23.58 -22.10
C HIS A 176 -21.09 22.89 -20.73
N ALA A 177 -22.22 22.25 -20.44
CA ALA A 177 -22.40 21.45 -19.23
C ALA A 177 -21.44 20.25 -19.20
N ALA A 178 -21.23 19.57 -20.33
CA ALA A 178 -20.28 18.48 -20.47
C ALA A 178 -18.85 18.93 -20.14
N ILE A 179 -18.41 20.06 -20.72
CA ILE A 179 -17.08 20.65 -20.46
C ILE A 179 -16.94 21.03 -18.98
N ALA A 180 -17.96 21.66 -18.42
CA ALA A 180 -17.97 22.09 -17.02
C ALA A 180 -17.83 20.89 -16.06
N LEU A 181 -18.55 19.80 -16.32
CA LEU A 181 -18.47 18.55 -15.57
C LEU A 181 -17.08 17.92 -15.68
N GLN A 182 -16.51 17.88 -16.89
CA GLN A 182 -15.17 17.35 -17.12
C GLN A 182 -14.11 18.14 -16.31
N VAL A 183 -14.13 19.47 -16.38
CA VAL A 183 -13.20 20.32 -15.62
C VAL A 183 -13.31 20.08 -14.11
N ALA A 184 -14.53 19.90 -13.61
CA ALA A 184 -14.75 19.61 -12.19
C ALA A 184 -14.21 18.22 -11.79
N GLN A 185 -14.39 17.20 -12.63
CA GLN A 185 -13.87 15.86 -12.41
C GLN A 185 -12.33 15.83 -12.43
N GLU A 186 -11.71 16.45 -13.43
CA GLU A 186 -10.24 16.55 -13.55
C GLU A 186 -9.64 17.32 -12.36
N ALA A 187 -10.31 18.37 -11.88
CA ALA A 187 -9.87 19.13 -10.71
C ALA A 187 -9.91 18.28 -9.42
N ASP A 188 -10.92 17.45 -9.23
CA ASP A 188 -11.03 16.52 -8.10
C ASP A 188 -9.92 15.44 -8.15
N GLU A 189 -9.67 14.87 -9.34
CA GLU A 189 -8.55 13.93 -9.54
C GLU A 189 -7.20 14.57 -9.27
N ALA A 190 -6.96 15.79 -9.77
CA ALA A 190 -5.74 16.54 -9.53
C ALA A 190 -5.57 16.90 -8.04
N ALA A 191 -6.64 17.20 -7.32
CA ALA A 191 -6.61 17.44 -5.88
C ALA A 191 -6.22 16.17 -5.10
N ARG A 192 -6.80 15.02 -5.47
CA ARG A 192 -6.43 13.71 -4.91
C ARG A 192 -4.95 13.37 -5.19
N HIS A 193 -4.48 13.61 -6.42
CA HIS A 193 -3.08 13.41 -6.79
C HIS A 193 -2.13 14.30 -5.96
N ARG A 194 -2.48 15.56 -5.75
CA ARG A 194 -1.71 16.49 -4.91
C ARG A 194 -1.63 16.03 -3.47
N LEU A 195 -2.74 15.57 -2.89
CA LEU A 195 -2.76 14.98 -1.56
C LEU A 195 -1.83 13.76 -1.47
N ALA A 196 -1.76 12.94 -2.51
CA ALA A 196 -0.83 11.80 -2.58
C ALA A 196 0.63 12.24 -2.54
N LEU A 197 1.00 13.27 -3.30
CA LEU A 197 2.34 13.83 -3.25
C LEU A 197 2.69 14.41 -1.88
N GLU A 198 1.75 15.10 -1.21
CA GLU A 198 1.96 15.63 0.13
C GLU A 198 2.17 14.52 1.17
N GLN A 199 1.40 13.43 1.11
CA GLN A 199 1.58 12.28 1.99
C GLN A 199 2.91 11.56 1.71
N LEU A 200 3.30 11.41 0.44
CA LEU A 200 4.60 10.86 0.07
C LEU A 200 5.77 11.67 0.65
N LEU A 201 5.69 13.01 0.60
CA LEU A 201 6.69 13.88 1.22
C LEU A 201 6.71 13.74 2.75
N ARG A 202 5.54 13.56 3.40
CA ARG A 202 5.46 13.29 4.84
C ARG A 202 6.10 11.95 5.23
N VAL A 203 5.88 10.89 4.44
CA VAL A 203 6.53 9.60 4.65
C VAL A 203 8.04 9.74 4.49
N SER A 204 8.49 10.38 3.40
CA SER A 204 9.91 10.55 3.10
C SER A 204 10.66 11.35 4.17
N THR A 205 10.05 12.41 4.71
CA THR A 205 10.67 13.22 5.78
C THR A 205 10.85 12.45 7.08
N ARG A 206 9.93 11.54 7.44
CA ARG A 206 10.08 10.65 8.62
C ARG A 206 11.25 9.66 8.48
N MET A 207 11.67 9.33 7.26
CA MET A 207 12.82 8.46 7.03
C MET A 207 14.15 9.12 7.40
N THR A 208 14.20 10.45 7.55
CA THR A 208 15.44 11.17 7.90
C THR A 208 15.75 11.21 9.40
N SER A 209 14.77 10.92 10.25
CA SER A 209 14.95 10.64 11.69
C SER A 209 15.16 9.14 11.92
N GLU A 210 15.82 8.71 13.01
CA GLU A 210 16.02 7.28 13.34
C GLU A 210 14.71 6.51 13.17
N PRO A 211 14.55 5.73 12.08
CA PRO A 211 13.23 5.28 11.70
C PRO A 211 12.90 3.96 12.38
N ASP A 212 11.75 3.91 13.05
CA ASP A 212 11.08 2.65 13.30
C ASP A 212 10.44 2.17 11.98
N ALA A 213 10.91 1.02 11.48
CA ALA A 213 10.42 0.45 10.22
C ALA A 213 8.90 0.24 10.26
N ASP A 214 8.38 -0.15 11.42
CA ASP A 214 6.97 -0.45 11.60
C ASP A 214 6.13 0.84 11.46
N GLU A 215 6.60 1.96 12.01
CA GLU A 215 5.94 3.26 11.87
C GLU A 215 5.93 3.75 10.41
N ILE A 216 7.02 3.53 9.67
CA ILE A 216 7.07 3.91 8.24
C ILE A 216 6.13 3.03 7.42
N MET A 217 6.15 1.72 7.62
CA MET A 217 5.25 0.81 6.90
C MET A 217 3.79 1.15 7.19
N GLN A 218 3.45 1.48 8.44
CA GLN A 218 2.12 1.95 8.79
C GLN A 218 1.77 3.27 8.10
N ALA A 219 2.69 4.24 8.07
CA ALA A 219 2.49 5.50 7.37
C ALA A 219 2.35 5.32 5.84
N VAL A 220 3.03 4.33 5.25
CA VAL A 220 2.84 3.94 3.86
C VAL A 220 1.43 3.39 3.62
N CYS A 221 0.96 2.46 4.46
CA CYS A 221 -0.41 1.94 4.38
C CYS A 221 -1.45 3.06 4.49
N ASP A 222 -1.31 3.94 5.49
CA ASP A 222 -2.21 5.07 5.69
C ASP A 222 -2.15 6.05 4.51
N GLY A 223 -0.96 6.34 3.97
CA GLY A 223 -0.80 7.21 2.79
C GLY A 223 -1.46 6.64 1.53
N VAL A 224 -1.32 5.33 1.29
CA VAL A 224 -2.02 4.65 0.19
C VAL A 224 -3.54 4.71 0.38
N ARG A 225 -4.03 4.50 1.61
CA ARG A 225 -5.47 4.60 1.89
C ARG A 225 -6.00 6.01 1.68
N ASP A 226 -5.39 6.98 2.34
CA ASP A 226 -5.93 8.33 2.45
C ASP A 226 -5.77 9.12 1.15
N ALA A 227 -4.71 8.85 0.39
CA ALA A 227 -4.43 9.60 -0.82
C ALA A 227 -4.75 8.87 -2.12
N LEU A 228 -4.62 7.54 -2.16
CA LEU A 228 -5.00 6.75 -3.33
C LEU A 228 -6.40 6.13 -3.18
N GLY A 229 -7.04 6.22 -2.02
CA GLY A 229 -8.42 5.75 -1.84
C GLY A 229 -8.56 4.23 -1.89
N PHE A 230 -7.51 3.47 -1.56
CA PHE A 230 -7.60 2.02 -1.34
C PHE A 230 -7.90 1.73 0.12
N LEU A 231 -9.09 1.23 0.41
CA LEU A 231 -9.54 1.14 1.80
C LEU A 231 -8.84 0.03 2.57
N ASN A 232 -8.41 -1.02 1.86
CA ASN A 232 -7.61 -2.11 2.42
C ASN A 232 -6.20 -2.06 1.84
N VAL A 233 -5.19 -1.88 2.69
CA VAL A 233 -3.78 -1.94 2.30
C VAL A 233 -3.02 -2.83 3.26
N LEU A 234 -2.13 -3.66 2.74
CA LEU A 234 -1.36 -4.64 3.49
C LEU A 234 0.08 -4.67 2.96
N VAL A 235 1.04 -4.54 3.86
CA VAL A 235 2.46 -4.82 3.58
C VAL A 235 2.80 -6.16 4.19
N LEU A 236 3.23 -7.10 3.36
CA LEU A 236 3.72 -8.43 3.73
C LEU A 236 5.23 -8.48 3.57
N LEU A 237 5.93 -9.01 4.56
CA LEU A 237 7.38 -9.21 4.55
C LEU A 237 7.71 -10.69 4.49
N THR A 238 8.71 -11.03 3.67
CA THR A 238 9.20 -12.40 3.51
C THR A 238 10.23 -12.71 4.59
N GLU A 239 10.03 -13.80 5.33
CA GLU A 239 11.05 -14.36 6.22
C GLU A 239 12.18 -15.02 5.39
N PRO A 240 13.46 -14.64 5.59
CA PRO A 240 14.57 -15.09 4.73
C PRO A 240 14.73 -16.62 4.65
N ASP A 241 14.56 -17.33 5.77
CA ASP A 241 14.84 -18.78 5.85
C ASP A 241 13.67 -19.65 5.38
N THR A 242 12.43 -19.17 5.55
CA THR A 242 11.22 -19.96 5.37
C THR A 242 10.44 -19.57 4.12
N GLY A 243 10.68 -18.37 3.57
CA GLY A 243 9.86 -17.76 2.53
C GLY A 243 8.44 -17.43 3.00
N ARG A 244 8.16 -17.52 4.31
CA ARG A 244 6.84 -17.25 4.90
C ARG A 244 6.59 -15.76 4.89
N LEU A 245 5.38 -15.36 4.48
CA LEU A 245 4.94 -13.99 4.53
C LEU A 245 4.33 -13.69 5.90
N SER A 246 4.74 -12.56 6.48
CA SER A 246 4.22 -12.01 7.72
C SER A 246 3.71 -10.59 7.50
N ALA A 247 2.67 -10.17 8.22
CA ALA A 247 2.16 -8.82 8.10
C ALA A 247 3.11 -7.83 8.77
N GLY A 248 3.68 -6.91 7.99
CA GLY A 248 4.48 -5.80 8.49
C GLY A 248 3.60 -4.62 8.93
N ALA A 249 2.63 -4.23 8.09
CA ALA A 249 1.64 -3.21 8.44
C ALA A 249 0.33 -3.44 7.69
N ALA A 250 -0.79 -2.98 8.24
CA ALA A 250 -2.10 -3.16 7.63
C ALA A 250 -3.05 -2.02 7.98
N VAL A 251 -3.94 -1.70 7.04
CA VAL A 251 -5.00 -0.72 7.23
C VAL A 251 -6.28 -1.20 6.54
N GLY A 252 -7.44 -0.95 7.14
CA GLY A 252 -8.75 -1.43 6.63
C GLY A 252 -9.04 -2.91 6.88
N TRP A 253 -8.06 -3.64 7.42
CA TRP A 253 -8.22 -5.05 7.79
C TRP A 253 -8.68 -5.21 9.23
N ASN A 254 -9.60 -6.15 9.48
CA ASN A 254 -9.96 -6.52 10.84
C ASN A 254 -8.84 -7.36 11.46
N SER A 255 -8.46 -7.08 12.71
CA SER A 255 -7.53 -7.89 13.50
C SER A 255 -8.10 -9.33 13.64
N GLY A 256 -7.67 -10.24 12.76
CA GLY A 256 -8.16 -11.63 12.66
C GLY A 256 -8.63 -12.09 11.27
N SER A 257 -8.74 -11.19 10.28
CA SER A 257 -9.00 -11.55 8.87
C SER A 257 -7.72 -11.69 8.04
N VAL A 258 -6.63 -11.03 8.44
CA VAL A 258 -5.34 -11.09 7.75
C VAL A 258 -4.69 -12.44 8.01
N MET A 259 -4.36 -13.17 6.93
CA MET A 259 -3.52 -14.37 6.96
C MET A 259 -3.86 -15.42 8.04
N ARG A 260 -5.11 -15.92 8.05
CA ARG A 260 -5.53 -17.02 8.95
C ARG A 260 -4.72 -18.31 8.80
N ARG A 261 -3.98 -18.45 7.69
CA ARG A 261 -3.08 -19.58 7.40
C ARG A 261 -1.73 -19.02 6.96
N PRO A 262 -0.64 -19.77 7.17
CA PRO A 262 0.66 -19.42 6.61
C PRO A 262 0.53 -19.31 5.08
N VAL A 263 0.99 -18.19 4.53
CA VAL A 263 1.15 -17.98 3.09
C VAL A 263 2.64 -17.77 2.85
N PHE A 264 3.14 -18.30 1.75
CA PHE A 264 4.52 -18.18 1.34
C PHE A 264 4.63 -17.29 0.11
N LEU A 265 5.80 -16.71 -0.13
CA LEU A 265 6.05 -15.93 -1.34
C LEU A 265 5.74 -16.73 -2.61
N THR A 266 6.07 -18.02 -2.62
CA THR A 266 5.78 -18.97 -3.71
C THR A 266 4.29 -19.18 -3.98
N ASP A 267 3.40 -18.86 -3.02
CA ASP A 267 1.95 -18.88 -3.24
C ASP A 267 1.47 -17.64 -4.02
N ILE A 268 2.25 -16.54 -4.01
CA ILE A 268 1.90 -15.26 -4.65
C ILE A 268 2.66 -15.07 -5.97
N GLU A 269 3.87 -15.62 -6.10
CA GLU A 269 4.71 -15.54 -7.32
C GLU A 269 3.95 -15.80 -8.64
N PRO A 270 3.02 -16.76 -8.75
CA PRO A 270 2.23 -16.96 -9.97
C PRO A 270 1.40 -15.73 -10.40
N LEU A 271 1.06 -14.83 -9.47
CA LEU A 271 0.34 -13.58 -9.76
C LEU A 271 1.26 -12.46 -10.25
N LEU A 272 2.59 -12.61 -10.08
CA LEU A 272 3.58 -11.64 -10.52
C LEU A 272 4.01 -11.91 -11.98
N ASP A 273 3.04 -12.22 -12.83
CA ASP A 273 3.25 -12.48 -14.26
C ASP A 273 3.39 -11.13 -15.02
N PRO A 274 4.45 -10.94 -15.83
CA PRO A 274 4.65 -9.72 -16.62
C PRO A 274 3.45 -9.33 -17.50
N GLU A 275 2.57 -10.26 -17.88
CA GLU A 275 1.36 -9.94 -18.64
C GLU A 275 0.39 -9.00 -17.88
N PHE A 276 0.44 -9.00 -16.54
CA PHE A 276 -0.38 -8.15 -15.68
C PHE A 276 0.37 -6.93 -15.15
N GLU A 277 1.62 -6.73 -15.56
CA GLU A 277 2.46 -5.64 -15.08
C GLU A 277 2.10 -4.31 -15.77
N ILE A 278 1.72 -3.32 -14.97
CA ILE A 278 1.36 -1.97 -15.41
C ILE A 278 2.02 -0.97 -14.44
N GLU A 279 2.92 -0.13 -14.94
CA GLU A 279 3.73 0.79 -14.12
C GLU A 279 4.48 0.06 -12.97
N GLY A 280 4.75 -1.22 -13.21
CA GLY A 280 5.33 -2.12 -12.23
C GLY A 280 4.38 -2.70 -11.18
N CYS A 281 3.16 -2.21 -11.08
CA CYS A 281 2.15 -2.86 -10.28
C CYS A 281 1.59 -4.06 -11.05
N PHE A 282 1.20 -5.13 -10.35
CA PHE A 282 0.56 -6.29 -10.96
C PHE A 282 -0.95 -6.19 -10.70
N LEU A 283 -1.71 -5.88 -11.74
CA LEU A 283 -3.16 -5.76 -11.70
C LEU A 283 -3.78 -7.02 -12.32
N VAL A 284 -4.09 -8.01 -11.50
CA VAL A 284 -4.51 -9.33 -11.96
C VAL A 284 -6.04 -9.45 -11.88
N PRO A 285 -6.74 -9.71 -12.99
CA PRO A 285 -8.16 -10.00 -12.96
C PRO A 285 -8.48 -11.23 -12.13
N HIS A 286 -9.64 -11.25 -11.49
CA HIS A 286 -10.07 -12.34 -10.62
C HIS A 286 -9.98 -13.74 -11.27
N GLU A 287 -10.44 -13.86 -12.51
CA GLU A 287 -10.47 -15.13 -13.25
C GLU A 287 -9.05 -15.66 -13.52
N ALA A 288 -8.13 -14.75 -13.83
CA ALA A 288 -6.72 -15.06 -14.02
C ALA A 288 -6.06 -15.49 -12.70
N ALA A 289 -6.39 -14.82 -11.59
CA ALA A 289 -5.90 -15.19 -10.27
C ALA A 289 -6.40 -16.59 -9.85
N ASP A 290 -7.67 -16.91 -10.07
CA ASP A 290 -8.28 -18.19 -9.68
C ASP A 290 -7.65 -19.43 -10.34
N THR A 291 -7.10 -19.25 -11.54
CA THR A 291 -6.38 -20.31 -12.25
C THR A 291 -4.93 -20.47 -11.80
N ARG A 292 -4.36 -19.41 -11.21
CA ARG A 292 -2.94 -19.35 -10.79
C ARG A 292 -2.75 -19.66 -9.30
N ILE A 293 -3.72 -19.35 -8.46
CA ILE A 293 -3.64 -19.53 -7.01
C ILE A 293 -4.83 -20.33 -6.44
N SER A 294 -4.56 -21.12 -5.40
CA SER A 294 -5.62 -21.86 -4.72
C SER A 294 -6.41 -20.97 -3.75
N ARG A 295 -7.69 -20.70 -4.03
CA ARG A 295 -8.61 -19.97 -3.12
C ARG A 295 -8.74 -20.60 -1.73
N LYS A 296 -8.39 -21.89 -1.58
CA LYS A 296 -8.32 -22.56 -0.26
C LYS A 296 -7.19 -22.02 0.64
N LYS A 297 -6.15 -21.43 0.06
CA LYS A 297 -5.01 -20.83 0.77
C LYS A 297 -5.25 -19.35 1.09
N LEU A 298 -5.88 -18.60 0.17
CA LEU A 298 -6.16 -17.17 0.28
C LEU A 298 -7.68 -16.90 0.19
N PRO A 299 -8.45 -17.05 1.27
CA PRO A 299 -9.92 -17.01 1.26
C PRO A 299 -10.50 -15.58 1.21
N TYR A 300 -9.75 -14.60 0.75
CA TYR A 300 -10.17 -13.20 0.70
C TYR A 300 -10.75 -12.85 -0.67
N ALA A 301 -11.80 -12.04 -0.69
CA ALA A 301 -12.43 -11.54 -1.91
C ALA A 301 -12.91 -10.11 -1.68
N SER A 302 -12.53 -9.20 -2.58
CA SER A 302 -13.03 -7.82 -2.60
C SER A 302 -14.56 -7.78 -2.58
N THR A 303 -15.09 -6.81 -1.83
CA THR A 303 -16.52 -6.56 -1.63
C THR A 303 -16.99 -5.27 -2.32
N ARG A 304 -16.15 -4.23 -2.43
CA ARG A 304 -16.43 -3.01 -3.21
C ARG A 304 -16.07 -3.20 -4.68
N ASN A 305 -16.93 -3.92 -5.36
CA ASN A 305 -16.85 -4.10 -6.81
C ASN A 305 -17.88 -3.22 -7.52
N GLY A 306 -17.62 -2.96 -8.80
CA GLY A 306 -18.59 -2.48 -9.76
C GLY A 306 -18.86 -3.53 -10.84
N ARG A 307 -19.56 -3.13 -11.91
CA ARG A 307 -19.94 -3.99 -13.04
C ARG A 307 -19.56 -3.42 -14.40
N GLY A 308 -19.15 -2.15 -14.45
CA GLY A 308 -18.77 -1.52 -15.70
C GLY A 308 -17.43 -2.02 -16.24
N PRO A 309 -17.12 -1.69 -17.51
CA PRO A 309 -15.92 -2.17 -18.20
C PRO A 309 -14.61 -1.72 -17.53
N TRP A 310 -14.65 -0.62 -16.80
CA TRP A 310 -13.51 -0.03 -16.08
C TRP A 310 -13.62 -0.23 -14.56
N ALA A 311 -14.58 -1.03 -14.11
CA ALA A 311 -14.85 -1.22 -12.70
C ALA A 311 -13.89 -2.23 -12.08
N TRP A 312 -13.54 -1.97 -10.82
CA TRP A 312 -12.94 -2.97 -9.97
C TRP A 312 -13.90 -4.15 -9.82
N ASN A 313 -13.42 -5.34 -10.16
CA ASN A 313 -14.18 -6.58 -9.98
C ASN A 313 -13.26 -7.68 -9.46
N ARG A 314 -13.05 -7.70 -8.13
CA ARG A 314 -12.24 -8.70 -7.42
C ARG A 314 -10.83 -8.85 -7.98
N HIS A 315 -10.28 -7.75 -8.49
CA HIS A 315 -8.91 -7.74 -8.99
C HIS A 315 -7.95 -7.91 -7.81
N TRP A 316 -6.74 -8.34 -8.13
CA TRP A 316 -5.61 -8.33 -7.21
C TRP A 316 -4.67 -7.21 -7.66
N LEU A 317 -4.36 -6.28 -6.77
CA LEU A 317 -3.34 -5.26 -7.02
C LEU A 317 -2.18 -5.48 -6.07
N LEU A 318 -1.04 -5.86 -6.65
CA LEU A 318 0.16 -6.28 -5.94
C LEU A 318 1.35 -5.45 -6.41
N VAL A 319 2.22 -5.07 -5.47
CA VAL A 319 3.43 -4.32 -5.73
C VAL A 319 4.58 -5.02 -5.02
N PRO A 320 5.47 -5.74 -5.75
CA PRO A 320 6.60 -6.40 -5.13
C PRO A 320 7.58 -5.38 -4.55
N LEU A 321 7.96 -5.60 -3.29
CA LEU A 321 9.03 -4.89 -2.61
C LEU A 321 10.34 -5.58 -2.98
N ARG A 322 11.13 -4.97 -3.85
CA ARG A 322 12.36 -5.56 -4.38
C ARG A 322 13.58 -4.92 -3.73
N HIS A 323 14.48 -5.77 -3.23
CA HIS A 323 15.80 -5.32 -2.82
C HIS A 323 16.66 -4.94 -4.04
N SER A 324 17.79 -4.26 -3.83
CA SER A 324 18.64 -3.71 -4.90
C SER A 324 19.26 -4.76 -5.83
N ASP A 325 19.34 -6.00 -5.40
CA ASP A 325 19.79 -7.18 -6.16
C ASP A 325 18.64 -7.90 -6.90
N GLY A 326 17.41 -7.38 -6.79
CA GLY A 326 16.24 -7.83 -7.53
C GLY A 326 15.35 -8.86 -6.83
N HIS A 327 15.78 -9.42 -5.69
CA HIS A 327 14.96 -10.38 -4.94
C HIS A 327 13.79 -9.69 -4.24
N VAL A 328 12.67 -10.42 -4.08
CA VAL A 328 11.45 -9.89 -3.47
C VAL A 328 11.50 -10.11 -1.96
N ILE A 329 11.59 -9.01 -1.20
CA ILE A 329 11.60 -9.02 0.27
C ILE A 329 10.18 -8.89 0.86
N GLY A 330 9.19 -8.63 0.02
CA GLY A 330 7.81 -8.47 0.47
C GLY A 330 6.86 -8.07 -0.65
N ILE A 331 5.59 -7.90 -0.29
CA ILE A 331 4.51 -7.52 -1.19
C ILE A 331 3.68 -6.43 -0.51
N LEU A 332 3.48 -5.30 -1.18
CA LEU A 332 2.41 -4.38 -0.85
C LEU A 332 1.17 -4.78 -1.67
N SER A 333 0.03 -4.95 -1.00
CA SER A 333 -1.26 -5.21 -1.63
C SER A 333 -2.23 -4.08 -1.29
N ALA A 334 -2.99 -3.64 -2.29
CA ALA A 334 -4.03 -2.63 -2.15
C ALA A 334 -5.34 -3.15 -2.74
N ASP A 335 -6.46 -2.92 -2.07
CA ASP A 335 -7.79 -3.38 -2.48
C ASP A 335 -8.88 -2.47 -1.89
N GLU A 336 -10.13 -2.79 -2.18
CA GLU A 336 -11.34 -2.05 -1.82
C GLU A 336 -11.24 -0.58 -2.28
N PRO A 337 -11.02 -0.31 -3.58
CA PRO A 337 -10.94 1.05 -4.09
C PRO A 337 -12.26 1.79 -3.81
N GLN A 338 -12.15 2.98 -3.23
CA GLN A 338 -13.31 3.78 -2.79
C GLN A 338 -14.22 4.16 -3.96
N ASP A 339 -13.63 4.45 -5.12
CA ASP A 339 -14.32 4.78 -6.37
C ASP A 339 -14.86 3.55 -7.12
N ARG A 340 -14.50 2.33 -6.68
CA ARG A 340 -14.82 1.05 -7.33
C ARG A 340 -14.28 0.94 -8.76
N MET A 341 -13.27 1.73 -9.10
CA MET A 341 -12.68 1.76 -10.45
C MET A 341 -11.34 1.05 -10.46
N LEU A 342 -10.94 0.60 -11.66
CA LEU A 342 -9.55 0.23 -11.91
C LEU A 342 -8.66 1.48 -11.76
N PRO A 343 -7.46 1.36 -11.18
CA PRO A 343 -6.58 2.49 -10.98
C PRO A 343 -6.00 3.00 -12.32
N SER A 344 -5.86 4.33 -12.44
CA SER A 344 -5.14 4.94 -13.56
C SER A 344 -3.63 4.67 -13.50
N SER A 345 -2.91 4.92 -14.60
CA SER A 345 -1.45 4.81 -14.64
C SER A 345 -0.79 5.69 -13.57
N GLU A 346 -1.24 6.94 -13.40
CA GLU A 346 -0.71 7.88 -12.39
C GLU A 346 -0.92 7.35 -10.97
N LYS A 347 -2.08 6.73 -10.70
CA LYS A 347 -2.40 6.11 -9.41
C LYS A 347 -1.50 4.91 -9.13
N LEU A 348 -1.20 4.09 -10.15
CA LEU A 348 -0.27 2.98 -10.06
C LEU A 348 1.18 3.44 -9.86
N GLN A 349 1.62 4.49 -10.56
CA GLN A 349 2.94 5.09 -10.34
C GLN A 349 3.08 5.62 -8.91
N ALA A 350 2.07 6.32 -8.38
CA ALA A 350 2.06 6.79 -7.00
C ALA A 350 2.13 5.61 -6.01
N LEU A 351 1.35 4.55 -6.23
CA LEU A 351 1.39 3.33 -5.43
C LEU A 351 2.78 2.68 -5.45
N ARG A 352 3.44 2.65 -6.60
CA ARG A 352 4.80 2.14 -6.74
C ARG A 352 5.80 2.98 -5.94
N ILE A 353 5.65 4.30 -5.91
CA ILE A 353 6.51 5.18 -5.10
C ILE A 353 6.34 4.87 -3.61
N PHE A 354 5.10 4.69 -3.12
CA PHE A 354 4.83 4.25 -1.74
C PHE A 354 5.52 2.93 -1.41
N ALA A 355 5.42 1.93 -2.29
CA ALA A 355 6.10 0.65 -2.14
C ALA A 355 7.64 0.79 -2.10
N ASN A 356 8.21 1.70 -2.89
CA ASN A 356 9.65 1.98 -2.84
C ASN A 356 10.07 2.62 -1.50
N GLN A 357 9.22 3.46 -0.89
CA GLN A 357 9.50 4.01 0.45
C GLN A 357 9.47 2.91 1.51
N ALA A 358 8.49 1.99 1.46
CA ALA A 358 8.44 0.83 2.35
C ALA A 358 9.71 -0.03 2.21
N THR A 359 10.11 -0.36 0.97
CA THR A 359 11.35 -1.08 0.67
C THR A 359 12.55 -0.39 1.32
N ALA A 360 12.73 0.91 1.08
CA ALA A 360 13.87 1.66 1.61
C ALA A 360 13.90 1.68 3.15
N ALA A 361 12.72 1.74 3.81
CA ALA A 361 12.62 1.69 5.26
C ALA A 361 13.06 0.33 5.83
N ILE A 362 12.59 -0.77 5.21
CA ILE A 362 12.94 -2.14 5.62
C ILE A 362 14.46 -2.35 5.52
N VAL A 363 15.04 -2.01 4.36
CA VAL A 363 16.48 -2.17 4.11
C VAL A 363 17.30 -1.30 5.05
N SER A 364 16.86 -0.07 5.31
CA SER A 364 17.52 0.83 6.27
C SER A 364 17.51 0.23 7.68
N ALA A 365 16.37 -0.27 8.13
CA ALA A 365 16.23 -0.85 9.47
C ALA A 365 17.02 -2.15 9.65
N GLU A 366 17.09 -3.00 8.62
CA GLU A 366 18.00 -4.16 8.61
C GLU A 366 19.46 -3.74 8.72
N ARG A 367 19.87 -2.73 7.94
CA ARG A 367 21.23 -2.20 8.00
C ARG A 367 21.58 -1.60 9.35
N VAL A 368 20.67 -0.85 9.97
CA VAL A 368 20.85 -0.30 11.32
C VAL A 368 20.96 -1.43 12.35
N ARG A 369 20.11 -2.46 12.26
CA ARG A 369 20.20 -3.65 13.13
C ARG A 369 21.53 -4.38 12.99
N GLU A 370 22.00 -4.59 11.77
CA GLU A 370 23.28 -5.24 11.53
C GLU A 370 24.46 -4.38 12.01
N LEU A 371 24.41 -3.06 11.81
CA LEU A 371 25.43 -2.14 12.35
C LEU A 371 25.46 -2.15 13.88
N ARG A 372 24.29 -2.18 14.54
CA ARG A 372 24.19 -2.32 16.00
C ARG A 372 24.74 -3.68 16.46
N PHE A 373 24.41 -4.76 15.75
CA PHE A 373 24.95 -6.09 16.03
C PHE A 373 26.48 -6.11 15.91
N LEU A 374 27.04 -5.59 14.81
CA LEU A 374 28.48 -5.54 14.57
C LEU A 374 29.23 -4.57 15.49
N ALA A 375 28.52 -3.62 16.12
CA ALA A 375 29.13 -2.78 17.15
C ALA A 375 29.54 -3.60 18.38
N ASP A 376 28.79 -4.64 18.74
CA ASP A 376 29.02 -5.51 19.91
C ASP A 376 29.58 -6.88 19.55
N HIS A 377 29.55 -7.30 18.29
CA HIS A 377 29.96 -8.63 17.84
C HIS A 377 31.09 -8.61 16.79
N ASP A 378 31.88 -9.68 16.75
CA ASP A 378 32.88 -9.93 15.72
C ASP A 378 32.21 -10.43 14.43
N PRO A 379 32.50 -9.83 13.25
CA PRO A 379 31.82 -10.18 12.00
C PRO A 379 32.06 -11.61 11.53
N LEU A 380 33.21 -12.21 11.87
CA LEU A 380 33.59 -13.54 11.38
C LEU A 380 33.00 -14.67 12.22
N THR A 381 33.11 -14.56 13.54
CA THR A 381 32.70 -15.59 14.49
C THR A 381 31.30 -15.37 15.07
N ARG A 382 30.74 -14.15 14.90
CA ARG A 382 29.48 -13.67 15.52
C ARG A 382 29.49 -13.68 17.05
N LEU A 383 30.61 -14.03 17.70
CA LEU A 383 30.77 -13.85 19.14
C LEU A 383 30.83 -12.37 19.50
N PRO A 384 30.39 -11.97 20.70
CA PRO A 384 30.69 -10.66 21.26
C PRO A 384 32.17 -10.27 21.07
N ASN A 385 32.43 -9.02 20.69
CA ASN A 385 33.76 -8.51 20.39
C ASN A 385 34.48 -8.02 21.66
N ARG A 386 35.71 -7.50 21.50
CA ARG A 386 36.52 -6.96 22.59
C ARG A 386 35.82 -5.86 23.40
N ARG A 387 34.99 -5.01 22.77
CA ARG A 387 34.27 -3.95 23.49
C ARG A 387 33.24 -4.55 24.43
N ALA A 388 32.42 -5.47 23.92
CA ALA A 388 31.43 -6.20 24.71
C ALA A 388 32.09 -7.01 25.84
N PHE A 389 33.27 -7.60 25.61
CA PHE A 389 34.04 -8.29 26.63
C PHE A 389 34.40 -7.39 27.82
N VAL A 390 34.97 -6.20 27.54
CA VAL A 390 35.39 -5.25 28.59
C VAL A 390 34.20 -4.83 29.45
N GLU A 391 33.09 -4.45 28.81
CA GLU A 391 31.86 -4.06 29.50
C GLU A 391 31.28 -5.20 30.35
N ARG A 392 31.29 -6.45 29.82
CA ARG A 392 30.76 -7.61 30.54
C ARG A 392 31.63 -8.04 31.71
N LEU A 393 32.96 -8.03 31.54
CA LEU A 393 33.92 -8.38 32.58
C LEU A 393 33.78 -7.48 33.80
N GLU A 394 33.67 -6.16 33.58
CA GLU A 394 33.45 -5.20 34.67
C GLU A 394 32.17 -5.50 35.46
N GLY A 395 31.08 -5.79 34.74
CA GLY A 395 29.79 -6.14 35.34
C GLY A 395 29.83 -7.44 36.15
N GLU A 396 30.41 -8.52 35.60
CA GLU A 396 30.47 -9.82 36.26
C GLU A 396 31.40 -9.83 37.48
N VAL A 397 32.54 -9.14 37.41
CA VAL A 397 33.43 -8.97 38.58
C VAL A 397 32.73 -8.17 39.70
N ALA A 398 32.00 -7.11 39.35
CA ALA A 398 31.21 -6.36 40.32
C ALA A 398 30.10 -7.22 40.96
N ARG A 399 29.47 -8.10 40.17
CA ARG A 399 28.45 -9.05 40.62
C ARG A 399 29.04 -10.11 41.57
N ALA A 400 30.15 -10.72 41.19
CA ALA A 400 30.90 -11.70 41.98
C ALA A 400 31.28 -11.14 43.35
N ARG A 401 31.87 -9.94 43.38
CA ARG A 401 32.21 -9.21 44.61
C ARG A 401 30.99 -8.92 45.49
N ARG A 402 29.88 -8.45 44.89
CA ARG A 402 28.70 -8.00 45.64
C ARG A 402 27.97 -9.16 46.32
N TYR A 403 27.93 -10.32 45.67
CA TYR A 403 27.16 -11.47 46.14
C TYR A 403 28.02 -12.59 46.71
N ASP A 404 29.33 -12.37 46.86
CA ASP A 404 30.31 -13.36 47.31
C ASP A 404 30.20 -14.66 46.50
N ARG A 405 30.16 -14.51 45.17
CA ARG A 405 30.08 -15.62 44.21
C ARG A 405 31.37 -15.71 43.44
N GLU A 406 31.80 -16.93 43.16
CA GLU A 406 32.98 -17.19 42.35
C GLU A 406 32.69 -17.03 40.86
N MET A 407 33.70 -16.66 40.08
CA MET A 407 33.70 -16.71 38.62
C MET A 407 35.11 -16.98 38.12
N ALA A 408 35.22 -17.52 36.91
CA ALA A 408 36.50 -17.71 36.23
C ALA A 408 36.55 -16.91 34.92
N LEU A 409 37.65 -16.19 34.72
CA LEU A 409 38.04 -15.63 33.42
C LEU A 409 39.02 -16.61 32.76
N VAL A 410 38.68 -17.04 31.54
CA VAL A 410 39.58 -17.86 30.72
C VAL A 410 39.97 -17.06 29.49
N LEU A 411 41.27 -16.87 29.26
CA LEU A 411 41.79 -16.38 27.99
C LEU A 411 42.31 -17.54 27.17
N CYS A 412 41.98 -17.56 25.88
CA CYS A 412 42.27 -18.66 24.97
C CYS A 412 42.95 -18.14 23.70
N ASP A 413 43.84 -18.93 23.12
CA ASP A 413 44.50 -18.60 21.86
C ASP A 413 44.74 -19.86 21.01
N LEU A 414 44.54 -19.75 19.69
CA LEU A 414 44.80 -20.86 18.75
C LEU A 414 46.30 -21.02 18.47
N ASP A 415 46.84 -22.17 18.87
CA ASP A 415 48.25 -22.47 18.70
C ASP A 415 48.59 -22.63 17.21
N GLY A 416 49.60 -21.91 16.73
CA GLY A 416 50.10 -22.05 15.37
C GLY A 416 49.17 -21.48 14.29
N PHE A 417 48.20 -20.63 14.66
CA PHE A 417 47.24 -20.03 13.74
C PHE A 417 47.88 -19.34 12.53
N LYS A 418 48.97 -18.59 12.75
CA LYS A 418 49.75 -17.98 11.67
C LYS A 418 50.24 -19.00 10.63
N GLY A 419 50.68 -20.18 11.07
CA GLY A 419 51.13 -21.25 10.18
C GLY A 419 50.01 -21.82 9.31
N VAL A 420 48.77 -21.84 9.83
CA VAL A 420 47.58 -22.21 9.05
C VAL A 420 47.34 -21.21 7.92
N ASN A 421 47.36 -19.90 8.24
CA ASN A 421 47.23 -18.84 7.23
C ASN A 421 48.34 -18.90 6.18
N ASP A 422 49.60 -19.08 6.62
CA ASP A 422 50.75 -19.10 5.72
C ASP A 422 50.75 -20.32 4.79
N SER A 423 50.22 -21.46 5.24
CA SER A 423 50.22 -22.72 4.48
C SER A 423 48.98 -22.93 3.61
N PHE A 424 47.81 -22.46 4.07
CA PHE A 424 46.51 -22.75 3.45
C PHE A 424 45.70 -21.50 3.07
N GLY A 425 46.24 -20.31 3.34
CA GLY A 425 45.61 -19.02 3.02
C GLY A 425 44.59 -18.57 4.07
N HIS A 426 44.21 -17.29 3.99
CA HIS A 426 43.27 -16.65 4.91
C HIS A 426 41.89 -17.34 4.99
N PRO A 427 41.28 -17.83 3.90
CA PRO A 427 39.98 -18.53 4.01
C PRO A 427 40.04 -19.75 4.95
N ALA A 428 41.15 -20.50 4.95
CA ALA A 428 41.33 -21.64 5.85
C ALA A 428 41.52 -21.21 7.31
N GLY A 429 42.20 -20.09 7.55
CA GLY A 429 42.28 -19.50 8.89
C GLY A 429 40.92 -19.00 9.39
N ASP A 430 40.13 -18.38 8.51
CA ASP A 430 38.77 -17.94 8.83
C ASP A 430 37.87 -19.11 9.25
N ASP A 431 37.98 -20.24 8.55
CA ASP A 431 37.26 -21.46 8.90
C ASP A 431 37.75 -22.06 10.23
N ALA A 432 39.06 -22.02 10.51
CA ALA A 432 39.61 -22.45 11.80
C ALA A 432 39.05 -21.61 12.97
N LEU A 433 38.97 -20.28 12.80
CA LEU A 433 38.39 -19.37 13.80
C LEU A 433 36.90 -19.63 14.03
N LYS A 434 36.12 -19.86 12.97
CA LYS A 434 34.70 -20.22 13.08
C LYS A 434 34.50 -21.56 13.79
N LEU A 435 35.32 -22.56 13.48
CA LEU A 435 35.27 -23.86 14.13
C LEU A 435 35.60 -23.75 15.62
N PHE A 436 36.62 -22.97 15.98
CA PHE A 436 36.98 -22.75 17.37
C PHE A 436 35.88 -22.02 18.15
N ALA A 437 35.32 -20.94 17.58
CA ALA A 437 34.18 -20.23 18.17
C ALA A 437 32.97 -21.15 18.40
N LYS A 438 32.69 -22.04 17.44
CA LYS A 438 31.61 -23.03 17.55
C LYS A 438 31.89 -24.06 18.64
N ALA A 439 33.12 -24.56 18.76
CA ALA A 439 33.52 -25.50 19.81
C ALA A 439 33.42 -24.87 21.21
N ILE A 440 33.84 -23.61 21.35
CA ILE A 440 33.65 -22.82 22.57
C ILE A 440 32.16 -22.72 22.90
N THR A 441 31.35 -22.19 21.99
CA THR A 441 29.92 -21.91 22.25
C THR A 441 29.15 -23.18 22.62
N ALA A 442 29.46 -24.32 21.99
CA ALA A 442 28.83 -25.60 22.30
C ALA A 442 29.22 -26.18 23.66
N SER A 443 30.34 -25.72 24.25
CA SER A 443 30.86 -26.20 25.53
C SER A 443 30.39 -25.37 26.73
N LEU A 444 29.78 -24.21 26.48
CA LEU A 444 29.34 -23.23 27.47
C LEU A 444 27.89 -23.46 27.93
N ARG A 445 27.61 -23.11 29.19
CA ARG A 445 26.26 -23.07 29.74
C ARG A 445 25.61 -21.72 29.38
N LYS A 446 24.28 -21.61 29.53
CA LYS A 446 23.52 -20.38 29.23
C LYS A 446 23.97 -19.15 30.06
N SER A 447 24.58 -19.37 31.22
CA SER A 447 25.10 -18.34 32.12
C SER A 447 26.48 -17.82 31.73
N ASP A 448 27.17 -18.53 30.83
CA ASP A 448 28.55 -18.25 30.47
C ASP A 448 28.60 -17.48 29.16
N ASP A 449 29.58 -16.59 29.02
CA ASP A 449 29.74 -15.76 27.84
C ASP A 449 31.09 -16.05 27.15
N ALA A 450 31.10 -16.08 25.82
CA ALA A 450 32.31 -16.19 25.00
C ALA A 450 32.51 -14.94 24.15
N PHE A 451 33.75 -14.53 23.98
CA PHE A 451 34.14 -13.32 23.27
C PHE A 451 35.31 -13.60 22.34
N ARG A 452 35.37 -12.89 21.21
CA ARG A 452 36.60 -12.76 20.42
C ARG A 452 37.22 -11.40 20.68
N ILE A 453 38.41 -11.38 21.27
CA ILE A 453 39.07 -10.16 21.75
C ILE A 453 40.24 -9.70 20.87
N GLY A 454 40.70 -10.57 19.97
CA GLY A 454 41.82 -10.33 19.06
C GLY A 454 41.77 -11.19 17.80
N GLY A 455 42.91 -11.33 17.13
CA GLY A 455 43.03 -12.11 15.88
C GLY A 455 42.66 -13.58 16.08
N ASP A 456 43.45 -14.27 16.89
CA ASP A 456 43.32 -15.66 17.33
C ASP A 456 42.96 -15.80 18.81
N GLU A 457 42.74 -14.67 19.49
CA GLU A 457 42.48 -14.58 20.93
C GLU A 457 40.98 -14.52 21.26
N PHE A 458 40.57 -15.35 22.22
CA PHE A 458 39.21 -15.46 22.74
C PHE A 458 39.22 -15.31 24.26
N ALA A 459 38.08 -14.90 24.81
CA ALA A 459 37.87 -14.85 26.26
C ALA A 459 36.56 -15.52 26.64
N LEU A 460 36.53 -16.21 27.78
CA LEU A 460 35.35 -16.82 28.36
C LEU A 460 35.12 -16.24 29.75
N LEU A 461 33.87 -15.87 30.04
CA LEU A 461 33.42 -15.52 31.38
C LEU A 461 32.53 -16.66 31.89
N LEU A 462 33.05 -17.43 32.84
CA LEU A 462 32.34 -18.54 33.46
C LEU A 462 31.75 -18.05 34.78
N ALA A 463 30.44 -17.82 34.78
CA ALA A 463 29.73 -17.30 35.95
C ALA A 463 29.50 -18.42 36.97
N GLU A 464 29.72 -18.13 38.26
CA GLU A 464 29.50 -19.10 39.34
C GLU A 464 30.31 -20.38 39.14
N ALA A 465 31.56 -20.22 38.67
CA ALA A 465 32.44 -21.31 38.28
C ALA A 465 33.70 -21.33 39.15
N THR A 466 34.01 -22.52 39.67
CA THR A 466 35.28 -22.84 40.34
C THR A 466 36.38 -23.16 39.32
N ASP A 467 37.62 -23.32 39.78
CA ASP A 467 38.73 -23.78 38.92
C ASP A 467 38.48 -25.17 38.32
N ASP A 468 37.78 -26.05 39.05
CA ASP A 468 37.43 -27.38 38.56
C ASP A 468 36.35 -27.31 37.47
N ASP A 469 35.36 -26.41 37.61
CA ASP A 469 34.38 -26.13 36.55
C ASP A 469 35.07 -25.57 35.29
N ALA A 470 36.00 -24.62 35.47
CA ALA A 470 36.76 -24.06 34.37
C ALA A 470 37.60 -25.14 33.65
N ARG A 471 38.21 -26.06 34.41
CA ARG A 471 38.95 -27.20 33.86
C ARG A 471 38.05 -28.13 33.05
N GLU A 472 36.83 -28.38 33.52
CA GLU A 472 35.85 -29.21 32.80
C GLU A 472 35.43 -28.56 31.48
N VAL A 473 35.11 -27.26 31.48
CA VAL A 473 34.77 -26.48 30.27
C VAL A 473 35.92 -26.52 29.26
N ILE A 474 37.15 -26.25 29.71
CA ILE A 474 38.35 -26.28 28.86
C ILE A 474 38.57 -27.69 28.29
N GLY A 475 38.36 -28.73 29.09
CA GLY A 475 38.42 -30.13 28.64
C GLY A 475 37.46 -30.39 27.48
N ARG A 476 36.19 -29.99 27.63
CA ARG A 476 35.17 -30.12 26.56
C ARG A 476 35.55 -29.38 25.29
N ILE A 477 36.09 -28.16 25.41
CA ILE A 477 36.54 -27.37 24.25
C ILE A 477 37.70 -28.10 23.54
N ARG A 478 38.69 -28.58 24.29
CA ARG A 478 39.85 -29.30 23.74
C ARG A 478 39.43 -30.59 23.02
N ASP A 479 38.51 -31.36 23.60
CA ASP A 479 38.03 -32.60 23.00
C ASP A 479 37.23 -32.34 21.72
N ALA A 480 36.56 -31.19 21.61
CA ALA A 480 35.85 -30.77 20.41
C ALA A 480 36.79 -30.28 19.28
N LEU A 481 38.04 -29.92 19.58
CA LEU A 481 39.01 -29.42 18.60
C LEU A 481 39.76 -30.56 17.92
N VAL A 482 39.21 -31.05 16.81
CA VAL A 482 39.87 -32.07 15.98
C VAL A 482 40.90 -31.39 15.06
N GLY A 483 42.18 -31.75 15.23
CA GLY A 483 43.26 -31.28 14.36
C GLY A 483 43.76 -29.85 14.62
N MET A 484 43.26 -29.20 15.66
CA MET A 484 43.70 -27.88 16.13
C MET A 484 44.16 -27.97 17.58
N ARG A 485 44.98 -27.03 18.01
CA ARG A 485 45.40 -26.88 19.41
C ARG A 485 45.14 -25.46 19.87
N ALA A 486 44.84 -25.30 21.14
CA ALA A 486 44.64 -24.02 21.77
C ALA A 486 45.28 -24.02 23.15
N SER A 487 45.80 -22.88 23.54
CA SER A 487 46.32 -22.62 24.88
C SER A 487 45.30 -21.83 25.70
N PHE A 488 45.23 -22.10 27.00
CA PHE A 488 44.26 -21.51 27.93
C PHE A 488 44.94 -20.98 29.19
N GLY A 489 44.66 -19.73 29.57
CA GLY A 489 45.05 -19.12 30.84
C GLY A 489 43.82 -18.81 31.68
N VAL A 490 43.82 -19.23 32.95
CA VAL A 490 42.65 -19.11 33.83
C VAL A 490 43.00 -18.28 35.07
N ALA A 491 42.12 -17.34 35.42
CA ALA A 491 42.17 -16.62 36.68
C ALA A 491 40.76 -16.54 37.30
N SER A 492 40.68 -16.69 38.62
CA SER A 492 39.44 -16.72 39.40
C SER A 492 39.19 -15.39 40.12
N CYS A 493 37.91 -15.02 40.25
CA CYS A 493 37.45 -13.91 41.08
C CYS A 493 36.41 -14.43 42.08
N PRO A 494 36.51 -14.10 43.39
CA PRO A 494 37.49 -13.18 43.97
C PRO A 494 38.86 -13.81 44.32
N GLY A 495 39.07 -15.11 44.06
CA GLY A 495 40.25 -15.87 44.49
C GLY A 495 41.60 -15.26 44.14
N ASP A 496 41.89 -15.09 42.84
CA ASP A 496 43.18 -14.57 42.36
C ASP A 496 43.20 -13.05 42.27
N ALA A 497 42.12 -12.47 41.75
CA ALA A 497 41.93 -11.03 41.71
C ALA A 497 40.46 -10.68 41.75
N ALA A 498 40.15 -9.64 42.52
CA ALA A 498 38.82 -9.09 42.55
C ALA A 498 38.65 -7.93 41.54
N ASP A 499 39.72 -7.39 40.94
CA ASP A 499 39.66 -6.24 40.03
C ASP A 499 39.71 -6.68 38.55
N PRO A 500 38.85 -6.14 37.64
CA PRO A 500 38.80 -6.57 36.24
C PRO A 500 40.16 -6.50 35.52
N GLN A 501 40.91 -5.42 35.71
CA GLN A 501 42.21 -5.26 35.03
C GLN A 501 43.27 -6.20 35.60
N ALA A 502 43.28 -6.38 36.92
CA ALA A 502 44.17 -7.35 37.56
C ALA A 502 43.85 -8.79 37.14
N LEU A 503 42.57 -9.15 37.09
CA LEU A 503 42.11 -10.47 36.68
C LEU A 503 42.50 -10.78 35.23
N PHE A 504 42.29 -9.83 34.31
CA PHE A 504 42.72 -9.96 32.92
C PHE A 504 44.24 -10.16 32.80
N ARG A 505 45.04 -9.35 33.51
CA ARG A 505 46.51 -9.48 33.48
C ARG A 505 46.99 -10.84 33.98
N LEU A 506 46.37 -11.36 35.04
CA LEU A 506 46.73 -12.67 35.59
C LEU A 506 46.37 -13.80 34.63
N ALA A 507 45.18 -13.77 34.02
CA ALA A 507 44.77 -14.75 33.02
C ALA A 507 45.67 -14.70 31.76
N ASP A 508 46.10 -13.50 31.34
CA ASP A 508 47.01 -13.31 30.21
C ASP A 508 48.42 -13.87 30.51
N GLN A 509 48.92 -13.64 31.72
CA GLN A 509 50.19 -14.22 32.16
C GLN A 509 50.10 -15.76 32.20
N ALA A 510 49.02 -16.32 32.73
CA ALA A 510 48.78 -17.75 32.73
C ALA A 510 48.73 -18.30 31.29
N LEU A 511 48.05 -17.62 30.37
CA LEU A 511 48.00 -18.01 28.96
C LEU A 511 49.40 -18.03 28.31
N TYR A 512 50.22 -17.00 28.60
CA TYR A 512 51.61 -16.96 28.15
C TYR A 512 52.44 -18.13 28.68
N GLU A 513 52.26 -18.50 29.94
CA GLU A 513 52.94 -19.64 30.56
C GLU A 513 52.47 -20.99 29.98
N ALA A 514 51.18 -21.14 29.68
CA ALA A 514 50.62 -22.31 28.99
C ALA A 514 51.27 -22.51 27.60
N LYS A 515 51.41 -21.43 26.82
CA LYS A 515 52.08 -21.43 25.52
C LYS A 515 53.56 -21.78 25.63
N ARG A 516 54.26 -21.19 26.61
CA ARG A 516 55.71 -21.37 26.77
C ARG A 516 56.10 -22.76 27.25
N SER A 517 55.29 -23.36 28.13
CA SER A 517 55.53 -24.69 28.67
C SER A 517 55.01 -25.82 27.76
N GLY A 518 54.08 -25.50 26.86
CA GLY A 518 53.42 -26.48 25.99
C GLY A 518 52.40 -27.35 26.71
N THR A 519 52.00 -27.00 27.94
CA THR A 519 50.96 -27.72 28.70
C THR A 519 49.57 -27.52 28.11
N GLY A 520 49.39 -26.40 27.38
CA GLY A 520 48.12 -26.00 26.77
C GLY A 520 47.11 -25.41 27.76
N VAL A 521 47.30 -25.55 29.08
CA VAL A 521 46.43 -24.94 30.10
C VAL A 521 47.29 -24.52 31.29
N GLN A 522 47.03 -23.34 31.85
CA GLN A 522 47.65 -22.83 33.06
C GLN A 522 46.60 -22.08 33.91
N PHE A 523 46.61 -22.34 35.22
CA PHE A 523 45.87 -21.59 36.23
C PHE A 523 46.88 -20.73 37.01
N VAL A 524 46.43 -19.59 37.56
CA VAL A 524 47.25 -18.66 38.36
C VAL A 524 47.86 -19.31 39.61
#